data_AF-A0A8T5R4J7-F1
#
_entry.id   AF-A0A8T5R4J7-F1
#
_cell.length_a   1.000
_cell.length_b   1.000
_cell.length_c   1.000
_cell.angle_alpha   90.00
_cell.angle_beta   90.00
_cell.angle_gamma   90.00
#
_symmetry.space_group_name_H-M   'P 1'
#
loop_
_entity.id
_entity.type
_entity.pdbx_description
1 polymer ?
#
loop_
_entity_poly.entity_id
_entity_poly.type
_entity_poly.pdbx_seq_one_letter_code
_entity_poly.pdbx_strand_id
1 'polypeptide(L)'
;MRISYITAFVCFAVLLVAPTALAQDPIDSKNMEPEATFEHTFDQEGTWTYVCKYHASTMTGEIVIEEGAENDGSVEIGMTTQSDGDVAWYFVHDGRAEQDLTVRITPGTTVTWVNNDTVAHTVTETERDFEGDGTAEGPAPGLGLVLVIGLALIALRRRF
;
A
#
# COMPACT_ATOMS: atom_id res chain seq x y z
N MET A 1 -57.92 -4.85 -28.14
CA MET A 1 -56.60 -4.21 -28.22
C MET A 1 -56.07 -4.10 -26.79
N ARG A 2 -55.19 -5.01 -26.37
CA ARG A 2 -54.61 -5.04 -25.01
C ARG A 2 -53.14 -4.63 -25.13
N ILE A 3 -52.78 -3.50 -24.54
CA ILE A 3 -51.41 -2.99 -24.52
C ILE A 3 -50.71 -3.67 -23.35
N SER A 4 -49.82 -4.61 -23.64
CA SER A 4 -48.94 -5.22 -22.65
C SER A 4 -47.68 -4.39 -22.54
N TYR A 5 -47.43 -3.80 -21.36
CA TYR A 5 -46.17 -3.13 -21.06
C TYR A 5 -45.12 -4.18 -20.69
N ILE A 6 -44.06 -4.28 -21.49
CA ILE A 6 -42.88 -5.09 -21.15
C ILE A 6 -41.98 -4.19 -20.31
N THR A 7 -41.91 -4.47 -19.01
CA THR A 7 -40.98 -3.83 -18.08
C THR A 7 -39.56 -4.27 -18.46
N ALA A 8 -38.79 -3.37 -19.05
CA ALA A 8 -37.37 -3.62 -19.31
C ALA A 8 -36.60 -3.44 -18.00
N PHE A 9 -36.11 -4.54 -17.43
CA PHE A 9 -35.07 -4.49 -16.40
C PHE A 9 -33.77 -4.08 -17.07
N VAL A 10 -33.38 -2.82 -16.94
CA VAL A 10 -32.02 -2.38 -17.24
C VAL A 10 -31.16 -2.86 -16.08
N CYS A 11 -30.49 -3.99 -16.28
CA CYS A 11 -29.47 -4.49 -15.37
C CYS A 11 -28.30 -3.52 -15.44
N PHE A 12 -28.22 -2.58 -14.49
CA PHE A 12 -27.10 -1.67 -14.34
C PHE A 12 -25.97 -2.46 -13.68
N ALA A 13 -25.19 -3.19 -14.48
CA ALA A 13 -23.94 -3.74 -14.02
C ALA A 13 -22.99 -2.56 -13.75
N VAL A 14 -22.89 -2.15 -12.48
CA VAL A 14 -21.75 -1.36 -12.02
C VAL A 14 -20.53 -2.29 -12.15
N LEU A 15 -19.91 -2.34 -13.33
CA LEU A 15 -18.82 -1.40 -13.56
C LEU A 15 -17.82 -1.18 -12.42
N LEU A 16 -17.63 -2.08 -11.45
CA LEU A 16 -16.55 -1.97 -10.46
C LEU A 16 -15.23 -2.13 -11.23
N VAL A 17 -14.81 -1.04 -11.88
CA VAL A 17 -13.41 -0.85 -12.21
C VAL A 17 -12.78 -0.65 -10.86
N ALA A 18 -12.31 -1.73 -10.24
CA ALA A 18 -11.29 -1.61 -9.21
C ALA A 18 -10.24 -0.66 -9.81
N PRO A 19 -9.92 0.47 -9.15
CA PRO A 19 -8.88 1.34 -9.64
C PRO A 19 -7.68 0.43 -9.88
N THR A 20 -7.19 0.40 -11.12
CA THR A 20 -5.91 -0.26 -11.40
C THR A 20 -4.94 0.42 -10.45
N ALA A 21 -4.54 -0.29 -9.38
CA ALA A 21 -3.66 0.26 -8.37
C ALA A 21 -2.39 0.66 -9.11
N LEU A 22 -2.19 1.97 -9.30
CA LEU A 22 -0.89 2.46 -9.73
C LEU A 22 0.08 2.01 -8.64
N ALA A 23 1.24 1.47 -9.04
CA ALA A 23 2.26 1.09 -8.08
C ALA A 23 2.53 2.29 -7.16
N GLN A 24 2.29 2.11 -5.86
CA GLN A 24 2.48 3.17 -4.88
C GLN A 24 3.97 3.57 -4.81
N ASP A 25 4.23 4.87 -4.64
CA ASP A 25 5.58 5.41 -4.53
C ASP A 25 6.36 4.68 -3.42
N PRO A 26 7.66 4.41 -3.63
CA PRO A 26 8.45 3.72 -2.63
C PRO A 26 8.63 4.58 -1.38
N ILE A 27 8.74 3.93 -0.22
CA ILE A 27 8.97 4.62 1.05
C ILE A 27 10.38 5.21 1.05
N ASP A 28 10.49 6.54 1.18
CA ASP A 28 11.78 7.22 1.38
C ASP A 28 11.60 8.54 2.14
N SER A 29 11.73 8.47 3.46
CA SER A 29 11.61 9.64 4.36
C SER A 29 12.70 10.68 4.15
N LYS A 30 13.77 10.35 3.42
CA LYS A 30 15.06 11.04 3.49
C LYS A 30 15.56 11.06 4.95
N ASN A 31 16.35 12.07 5.31
CA ASN A 31 16.88 12.23 6.65
C ASN A 31 15.80 12.75 7.62
N MET A 32 15.56 12.02 8.70
CA MET A 32 14.67 12.40 9.80
C MET A 32 15.52 12.79 11.01
N GLU A 33 15.61 14.09 11.28
CA GLU A 33 16.22 14.63 12.51
C GLU A 33 15.45 14.19 13.77
N PRO A 34 15.99 14.37 14.99
CA PRO A 34 15.23 14.15 16.22
C PRO A 34 13.87 14.84 16.20
N GLU A 35 12.84 14.16 16.70
CA GLU A 35 11.43 14.57 16.73
C GLU A 35 10.74 14.70 15.36
N ALA A 36 11.43 14.43 14.25
CA ALA A 36 10.83 14.47 12.93
C ALA A 36 9.82 13.33 12.73
N THR A 37 8.78 13.63 11.94
CA THR A 37 7.76 12.66 11.54
C THR A 37 7.77 12.44 10.03
N PHE A 38 7.40 11.22 9.62
CA PHE A 38 7.19 10.85 8.23
C PHE A 38 5.91 9.99 8.15
N GLU A 39 5.06 10.26 7.17
CA GLU A 39 3.79 9.57 7.00
C GLU A 39 3.72 8.89 5.63
N HIS A 40 3.14 7.69 5.59
CA HIS A 40 2.82 6.99 4.36
C HIS A 40 1.48 6.25 4.51
N THR A 41 0.61 6.40 3.51
CA THR A 41 -0.65 5.64 3.43
C THR A 41 -0.46 4.45 2.51
N PHE A 42 -0.82 3.27 3.00
CA PHE A 42 -0.65 2.00 2.31
C PHE A 42 -1.97 1.53 1.73
N ASP A 43 -2.11 1.54 0.41
CA ASP A 43 -3.33 1.14 -0.30
C ASP A 43 -3.18 -0.22 -1.00
N GLN A 44 -1.94 -0.69 -1.19
CA GLN A 44 -1.64 -1.89 -1.93
C GLN A 44 -1.22 -3.03 -1.00
N GLU A 45 -2.01 -4.11 -1.02
CA GLU A 45 -1.71 -5.36 -0.33
C GLU A 45 -0.32 -5.91 -0.68
N GLY A 46 0.26 -6.63 0.27
CA GLY A 46 1.58 -7.25 0.17
C GLY A 46 2.48 -6.92 1.34
N THR A 47 3.74 -7.32 1.21
CA THR A 47 4.75 -7.19 2.24
C THR A 47 5.77 -6.11 1.83
N TRP A 48 5.91 -5.11 2.69
CA TRP A 48 6.74 -3.93 2.47
C TRP A 48 7.86 -3.90 3.48
N THR A 49 9.08 -4.18 3.02
CA THR A 49 10.26 -4.17 3.89
C THR A 49 10.96 -2.82 3.83
N TYR A 50 11.43 -2.34 4.98
CA TYR A 50 12.10 -1.06 5.09
C TYR A 50 13.21 -1.09 6.15
N VAL A 51 14.17 -0.17 6.01
CA VAL A 51 15.33 -0.04 6.89
C VAL A 51 15.66 1.42 7.20
N CYS A 52 16.44 1.62 8.27
CA CYS A 52 17.23 2.84 8.42
C CYS A 52 18.55 2.71 7.67
N LYS A 53 18.84 3.63 6.74
CA LYS A 53 20.07 3.63 5.92
C LYS A 53 21.35 3.74 6.75
N TYR A 54 21.28 4.35 7.93
CA TYR A 54 22.44 4.50 8.82
C TYR A 54 22.72 3.22 9.63
N HIS A 55 21.69 2.40 9.89
CA HIS A 55 21.75 1.24 10.78
C HIS A 55 21.09 0.00 10.14
N ALA A 56 21.34 -0.23 8.85
CA ALA A 56 20.58 -1.17 8.02
C ALA A 56 20.66 -2.65 8.47
N SER A 57 21.63 -3.00 9.31
CA SER A 57 21.80 -4.37 9.84
C SER A 57 20.97 -4.66 11.09
N THR A 58 20.48 -3.64 11.80
CA THR A 58 19.76 -3.82 13.09
C THR A 58 18.41 -3.16 13.11
N MET A 59 18.20 -2.15 12.27
CA MET A 59 16.99 -1.33 12.25
C MET A 59 16.21 -1.61 10.96
N THR A 60 15.54 -2.74 10.98
CA THR A 60 14.73 -3.34 9.90
C THR A 60 13.29 -3.45 10.34
N GLY A 61 12.35 -3.28 9.42
CA GLY A 61 10.93 -3.42 9.68
C GLY A 61 10.17 -3.92 8.45
N GLU A 62 8.99 -4.43 8.71
CA GLU A 62 8.09 -5.01 7.73
C GLU A 62 6.66 -4.50 7.99
N ILE A 63 6.00 -4.01 6.95
CA ILE A 63 4.56 -3.75 6.96
C ILE A 63 3.89 -4.80 6.09
N VAL A 64 2.98 -5.59 6.67
CA VAL A 64 2.15 -6.56 5.95
C VAL A 64 0.75 -5.96 5.79
N ILE A 65 0.32 -5.77 4.55
CA ILE A 65 -1.00 -5.20 4.25
C ILE A 65 -1.89 -6.32 3.76
N GLU A 66 -2.93 -6.60 4.54
CA GLU A 66 -3.89 -7.67 4.28
C GLU A 66 -5.29 -7.27 4.77
N GLU A 67 -6.32 -7.72 4.06
CA GLU A 67 -7.70 -7.56 4.52
C GLU A 67 -7.93 -8.19 5.90
N GLY A 68 -8.63 -7.45 6.77
CA GLY A 68 -8.98 -7.93 8.11
C GLY A 68 -7.84 -7.94 9.14
N ALA A 69 -6.71 -7.28 8.87
CA ALA A 69 -5.66 -7.05 9.87
C ALA A 69 -6.18 -6.30 11.11
N GLU A 70 -5.47 -6.46 12.23
CA GLU A 70 -5.87 -5.92 13.54
C GLU A 70 -5.78 -4.38 13.62
N ASN A 71 -4.90 -3.77 12.84
CA ASN A 71 -4.73 -2.31 12.81
C ASN A 71 -5.45 -1.70 11.61
N ASP A 72 -6.35 -0.74 11.87
CA ASP A 72 -7.04 0.05 10.87
C ASP A 72 -6.84 1.57 11.08
N GLY A 73 -6.90 2.34 9.99
CA GLY A 73 -6.88 3.80 10.03
C GLY A 73 -5.49 4.41 10.21
N SER A 74 -4.90 4.35 11.41
CA SER A 74 -3.58 4.95 11.67
C SER A 74 -2.74 4.18 12.69
N VAL A 75 -1.45 4.05 12.40
CA VAL A 75 -0.46 3.37 13.23
C VAL A 75 0.74 4.29 13.45
N GLU A 76 1.28 4.32 14.68
CA GLU A 76 2.55 5.00 14.99
C GLU A 76 3.67 3.99 15.20
N ILE A 77 4.84 4.27 14.61
CA ILE A 77 6.07 3.50 14.77
C ILE A 77 7.19 4.45 15.22
N GLY A 78 7.69 4.24 16.42
CA GLY A 78 8.81 5.01 16.97
C GLY A 78 10.16 4.51 16.47
N MET A 79 11.17 5.37 16.53
CA MET A 79 12.58 5.00 16.36
C MET A 79 13.33 5.30 17.64
N THR A 80 14.13 4.36 18.13
CA THR A 80 14.94 4.55 19.34
C THR A 80 16.24 3.77 19.30
N THR A 81 17.24 4.27 20.01
CA THR A 81 18.38 3.47 20.46
C THR A 81 17.98 2.74 21.74
N GLN A 82 18.29 1.45 21.87
CA GLN A 82 18.32 0.77 23.17
C GLN A 82 19.71 0.19 23.43
N SER A 83 20.11 0.20 24.70
CA SER A 83 21.35 -0.42 25.17
C SER A 83 21.02 -1.60 26.09
N ASP A 84 20.83 -2.79 25.52
CA ASP A 84 20.61 -4.02 26.29
C ASP A 84 21.87 -4.91 26.28
N GLY A 85 23.01 -4.29 26.61
CA GLY A 85 24.33 -4.93 26.58
C GLY A 85 25.15 -4.66 25.31
N ASP A 86 24.48 -4.40 24.19
CA ASP A 86 25.03 -3.83 22.94
C ASP A 86 24.15 -2.63 22.52
N VAL A 87 24.74 -1.61 21.87
CA VAL A 87 23.98 -0.48 21.33
C VAL A 87 23.35 -0.91 20.01
N ALA A 88 22.02 -0.97 19.97
CA ALA A 88 21.26 -1.28 18.77
C ALA A 88 20.10 -0.28 18.58
N TRP A 89 19.73 -0.09 17.32
CA TRP A 89 18.68 0.83 16.90
C TRP A 89 17.48 0.05 16.40
N TYR A 90 16.29 0.48 16.80
CA TYR A 90 15.05 -0.28 16.64
C TYR A 90 13.93 0.61 16.10
N PHE A 91 13.07 0.02 15.28
CA PHE A 91 11.69 0.47 15.16
C PHE A 91 10.88 -0.06 16.35
N VAL A 92 9.94 0.73 16.84
CA VAL A 92 9.14 0.43 18.04
C VAL A 92 7.67 0.57 17.74
N HIS A 93 6.90 -0.48 17.99
CA HIS A 93 5.45 -0.44 17.99
C HIS A 93 4.92 -1.16 19.23
N ASP A 94 3.87 -0.63 19.84
CA ASP A 94 3.29 -1.15 21.10
C ASP A 94 4.30 -1.39 22.24
N GLY A 95 5.34 -0.56 22.31
CA GLY A 95 6.38 -0.66 23.33
C GLY A 95 7.37 -1.81 23.16
N ARG A 96 7.36 -2.51 22.01
CA ARG A 96 8.33 -3.55 21.66
C ARG A 96 9.36 -2.99 20.69
N ALA A 97 10.64 -3.08 21.05
CA ALA A 97 11.76 -2.79 20.16
C ALA A 97 12.40 -4.13 19.75
N GLU A 98 12.14 -4.53 18.52
CA GLU A 98 12.55 -5.82 17.97
C GLU A 98 13.41 -5.60 16.73
N GLN A 99 14.38 -6.49 16.51
CA GLN A 99 14.98 -6.63 15.19
C GLN A 99 13.92 -7.29 14.30
N ASP A 100 13.67 -6.76 13.10
CA ASP A 100 12.62 -7.21 12.19
C ASP A 100 11.19 -6.99 12.73
N LEU A 101 10.86 -5.73 13.09
CA LEU A 101 9.51 -5.37 13.54
C LEU A 101 8.48 -5.58 12.41
N THR A 102 7.56 -6.54 12.57
CA THR A 102 6.41 -6.72 11.66
C THR A 102 5.16 -6.05 12.21
N VAL A 103 4.52 -5.21 11.39
CA VAL A 103 3.20 -4.62 11.69
C VAL A 103 2.20 -4.99 10.59
N ARG A 104 1.05 -5.53 10.99
CA ARG A 104 -0.04 -5.91 10.08
C ARG A 104 -1.11 -4.84 10.07
N ILE A 105 -1.48 -4.34 8.88
CA ILE A 105 -2.46 -3.26 8.70
C ILE A 105 -3.44 -3.56 7.57
N THR A 106 -4.63 -2.94 7.59
CA THR A 106 -5.56 -3.02 6.46
C THR A 106 -5.20 -2.02 5.36
N PRO A 107 -5.57 -2.27 4.09
CA PRO A 107 -5.47 -1.26 3.03
C PRO A 107 -6.12 0.08 3.42
N GLY A 108 -5.50 1.18 3.03
CA GLY A 108 -5.87 2.55 3.37
C GLY A 108 -5.32 3.07 4.71
N THR A 109 -4.53 2.28 5.45
CA THR A 109 -3.97 2.68 6.74
C THR A 109 -2.77 3.62 6.57
N THR A 110 -2.72 4.70 7.36
CA THR A 110 -1.59 5.64 7.42
C THR A 110 -0.63 5.25 8.55
N VAL A 111 0.60 4.92 8.20
CA VAL A 111 1.68 4.72 9.18
C VAL A 111 2.44 6.04 9.35
N THR A 112 2.61 6.44 10.61
CA THR A 112 3.41 7.59 11.03
C THR A 112 4.65 7.09 11.74
N TRP A 113 5.82 7.34 11.16
CA TRP A 113 7.08 7.10 11.85
C TRP A 113 7.52 8.35 12.60
N VAL A 114 7.98 8.18 13.84
CA VAL A 114 8.45 9.26 14.70
C VAL A 114 9.88 8.97 15.15
N ASN A 115 10.81 9.89 14.87
CA ASN A 115 12.16 9.79 15.41
C ASN A 115 12.19 10.24 16.88
N ASN A 116 12.00 9.28 17.79
CA ASN A 116 12.08 9.49 19.25
C ASN A 116 13.53 9.40 19.78
N ASP A 117 14.51 9.26 18.89
CA ASP A 117 15.92 9.18 19.21
C ASP A 117 16.59 10.57 19.18
N THR A 118 17.81 10.64 19.69
CA THR A 118 18.66 11.84 19.69
C THR A 118 19.56 11.93 18.46
N VAL A 119 19.57 10.91 17.60
CA VAL A 119 20.33 10.85 16.35
C VAL A 119 19.39 10.75 15.16
N ALA A 120 19.86 11.20 14.00
CA ALA A 120 19.06 11.16 12.77
C ALA A 120 18.89 9.71 12.26
N HIS A 121 17.74 9.45 11.65
CA HIS A 121 17.35 8.16 11.09
C HIS A 121 16.68 8.31 9.72
N THR A 122 16.32 7.18 9.10
CA THR A 122 15.52 7.15 7.87
C THR A 122 14.51 6.01 7.91
N VAL A 123 13.45 6.11 7.13
CA VAL A 123 12.60 5.00 6.68
C VAL A 123 12.84 4.88 5.17
N THR A 124 13.40 3.76 4.73
CA THR A 124 13.64 3.52 3.30
C THR A 124 13.23 2.11 2.94
N GLU A 125 12.35 1.97 1.95
CA GLU A 125 11.97 0.70 1.35
C GLU A 125 13.20 -0.01 0.76
N THR A 126 13.30 -1.31 1.01
CA THR A 126 14.35 -2.18 0.44
C THR A 126 13.80 -3.05 -0.67
N GLU A 127 12.82 -3.88 -0.33
CA GLU A 127 12.19 -4.84 -1.23
C GLU A 127 10.69 -4.89 -0.96
N ARG A 128 9.92 -5.14 -2.01
CA ARG A 128 8.48 -5.37 -1.93
C ARG A 128 8.19 -6.76 -2.45
N ASP A 129 7.59 -7.59 -1.61
CA ASP A 129 7.07 -8.89 -2.03
C ASP A 129 5.55 -8.81 -2.15
N PHE A 130 5.05 -9.13 -3.33
CA PHE A 130 3.61 -9.18 -3.57
C PHE A 130 3.17 -10.62 -3.42
N GLU A 131 2.61 -10.98 -2.27
CA GLU A 131 1.89 -12.24 -2.15
C GLU A 131 0.56 -12.15 -2.92
N GLY A 132 0.57 -12.64 -4.15
CA GLY A 132 -0.63 -12.93 -4.92
C GLY A 132 -0.66 -14.40 -5.29
N ASP A 133 -1.82 -15.06 -5.17
CA ASP A 133 -2.06 -16.29 -5.91
C ASP A 133 -1.69 -16.06 -7.39
N GLY A 134 -1.13 -17.05 -8.07
CA GLY A 134 -0.51 -16.88 -9.39
C GLY A 134 -1.43 -16.47 -10.56
N THR A 135 -2.41 -15.59 -10.35
CA THR A 135 -3.22 -14.94 -11.38
C THR A 135 -2.87 -13.46 -11.61
N ALA A 136 -1.87 -12.91 -10.91
CA ALA A 136 -1.39 -11.56 -11.16
C ALA A 136 -0.65 -11.44 -12.50
N GLU A 137 -1.36 -10.99 -13.53
CA GLU A 137 -0.78 -10.08 -14.52
C GLU A 137 -0.27 -8.86 -13.73
N GLY A 138 0.97 -8.94 -13.22
CA GLY A 138 1.62 -7.78 -12.62
C GLY A 138 1.60 -6.62 -13.63
N PRO A 139 1.43 -5.36 -13.18
CA PRO A 139 1.43 -4.24 -14.11
C PRO A 139 2.78 -4.22 -14.85
N ALA A 140 2.74 -4.53 -16.15
CA ALA A 140 3.88 -4.36 -17.02
C ALA A 140 4.42 -2.93 -16.88
N PRO A 141 5.74 -2.71 -16.76
CA PRO A 141 6.30 -1.37 -16.71
C PRO A 141 5.84 -0.60 -17.95
N GLY A 142 5.25 0.57 -17.70
CA GLY A 142 4.44 1.29 -18.66
C GLY A 142 5.09 1.49 -20.03
N LEU A 143 4.34 1.14 -21.08
CA LEU A 143 4.53 1.70 -22.40
C LEU A 143 3.21 2.33 -22.86
N GLY A 144 3.24 3.67 -22.92
CA GLY A 144 2.58 4.53 -23.90
C GLY A 144 1.13 4.24 -24.31
N LEU A 145 0.24 5.12 -23.85
CA LEU A 145 -0.96 5.61 -24.55
C LEU A 145 -1.58 4.70 -25.62
N VAL A 146 -2.63 3.95 -25.26
CA VAL A 146 -3.60 3.44 -26.25
C VAL A 146 -4.92 4.18 -26.05
N LEU A 147 -5.16 5.17 -26.92
CA LEU A 147 -6.45 5.85 -27.06
C LEU A 147 -7.43 4.89 -27.76
N VAL A 148 -8.30 4.22 -27.01
CA VAL A 148 -9.38 3.42 -27.59
C VAL A 148 -10.59 4.34 -27.84
N ILE A 149 -10.67 4.92 -29.05
CA ILE A 149 -11.93 5.52 -29.52
C ILE A 149 -12.81 4.39 -30.04
N GLY A 150 -13.73 3.90 -29.21
CA GLY A 150 -14.77 2.95 -29.61
C GLY A 150 -15.87 3.64 -30.42
N LEU A 151 -15.84 3.53 -31.75
CA LEU A 151 -16.93 3.94 -32.63
C LEU A 151 -18.04 2.86 -32.57
N ALA A 152 -19.15 3.16 -31.91
CA ALA A 152 -20.33 2.28 -31.92
C ALA A 152 -21.05 2.38 -33.28
N LEU A 153 -20.79 1.43 -34.18
CA LEU A 153 -21.59 1.24 -35.38
C LEU A 153 -22.91 0.55 -35.01
N ILE A 154 -23.98 1.33 -34.88
CA ILE A 154 -25.35 0.81 -34.78
C ILE A 154 -25.75 0.26 -36.15
N ALA A 155 -25.67 -1.06 -36.31
CA ALA A 155 -26.29 -1.76 -37.43
C ALA A 155 -27.81 -1.84 -37.20
N LEU A 156 -28.57 -0.89 -37.75
CA LEU A 156 -30.02 -1.02 -37.85
C LEU A 156 -30.34 -2.04 -38.95
N ARG A 157 -30.45 -3.33 -38.59
CA ARG A 157 -31.11 -4.33 -39.45
C ARG A 157 -32.59 -3.97 -39.55
N ARG A 158 -32.99 -3.28 -40.62
CA ARG A 158 -34.39 -3.22 -41.03
C ARG A 158 -34.78 -4.55 -41.69
N ARG A 159 -35.66 -5.31 -41.02
CA ARG A 159 -36.62 -6.28 -41.57
C ARG A 159 -37.90 -5.97 -40.79
N PHE A 160 -39.05 -5.57 -41.33
CA PHE A 160 -39.64 -5.62 -42.68
C PHE A 160 -40.30 -4.27 -42.97
#